data_AF-A0AAN7TQQ1-F1
#
_entry.id   AF-A0AAN7TQQ1-F1
#
_cell.length_a   1.000
_cell.length_b   1.000
_cell.length_c   1.000
_cell.angle_alpha   90.00
_cell.angle_beta   90.00
_cell.angle_gamma   90.00
#
_symmetry.space_group_name_H-M   'P 1'
#
loop_
_entity.id
_entity.type
_entity.pdbx_description
1 polymer ?
#
loop_
_entity_poly.entity_id
_entity_poly.type
_entity_poly.pdbx_seq_one_letter_code
_entity_poly.pdbx_strand_id
1 'polypeptide(L)'
;MSFLSKLSKMFNPFAIVEHKEIVLYSFRQPQKLDKWRIVTDQEVGGFTTASFKFNPSDQFAEFSGILSKKLPENNERIKSSGYAGVFGKVELSDYDLEKFNRFSIRVKSDKRTYSIALLKSGEKQTMYKSLFAATPDQWETIEVPLSEFFKVHKGIVEMDLQKMNPQGIDSIGFVQTDKDEGEFNLKVEYVKLVQSQSKANSLDSRMVSSSGRVIHPPNS
;
A
#
# COMPACT_ATOMS: atom_id res chain seq x y z
N MET A 1 -23.20 45.39 32.62
CA MET A 1 -22.27 44.25 32.70
C MET A 1 -23.04 43.01 33.12
N SER A 2 -23.06 41.97 32.29
CA SER A 2 -23.05 40.59 32.77
C SER A 2 -22.59 39.74 31.59
N PHE A 3 -21.40 39.18 31.77
CA PHE A 3 -20.47 38.68 30.77
C PHE A 3 -20.75 37.19 30.45
N LEU A 4 -22.03 36.79 30.36
CA LEU A 4 -22.43 35.37 30.41
C LEU A 4 -23.25 34.88 29.21
N SER A 5 -23.12 35.50 28.03
CA SER A 5 -23.76 35.00 26.78
C SER A 5 -22.78 34.50 25.71
N LYS A 6 -21.51 34.26 26.05
CA LYS A 6 -20.50 33.82 25.07
C LYS A 6 -19.62 32.68 25.56
N LEU A 7 -20.18 31.55 26.00
CA LEU A 7 -19.38 30.31 26.16
C LEU A 7 -20.28 29.07 26.23
N SER A 8 -20.79 28.62 25.07
CA SER A 8 -21.25 27.23 24.91
C SER A 8 -21.02 26.63 23.52
N LYS A 9 -20.19 27.27 22.68
CA LYS A 9 -19.62 26.60 21.50
C LYS A 9 -18.34 25.89 21.90
N MET A 10 -18.42 24.87 22.75
CA MET A 10 -17.27 24.01 23.01
C MET A 10 -17.68 22.55 22.97
N PHE A 11 -17.00 21.86 22.05
CA PHE A 11 -16.92 20.40 21.90
C PHE A 11 -18.23 19.67 21.66
N ASN A 12 -18.53 19.45 20.38
CA ASN A 12 -19.23 18.23 19.98
C ASN A 12 -18.16 17.12 19.83
N PRO A 13 -18.01 16.19 20.79
CA PRO A 13 -17.08 15.06 20.66
C PRO A 13 -17.51 14.07 19.55
N PHE A 14 -18.67 14.29 18.94
CA PHE A 14 -19.18 13.57 17.77
C PHE A 14 -19.19 14.44 16.50
N ALA A 15 -18.30 15.44 16.39
CA ALA A 15 -18.01 15.99 15.08
C ALA A 15 -17.50 14.83 14.21
N ILE A 16 -18.35 14.31 13.33
CA ILE A 16 -17.97 13.35 12.31
C ILE A 16 -16.91 14.08 11.49
N VAL A 17 -15.65 13.69 11.68
CA VAL A 17 -14.57 14.15 10.83
C VAL A 17 -14.93 13.59 9.46
N GLU A 18 -15.36 14.46 8.54
CA GLU A 18 -15.64 14.08 7.17
C GLU A 18 -14.30 13.64 6.56
N HIS A 19 -14.05 12.33 6.56
CA HIS A 19 -12.86 11.75 5.96
C HIS A 19 -12.98 11.90 4.46
N LYS A 20 -12.35 12.94 3.93
CA LYS A 20 -12.24 13.10 2.48
C LYS A 20 -11.38 11.98 1.94
N GLU A 21 -11.97 11.22 1.04
CA GLU A 21 -11.35 10.11 0.32
C GLU A 21 -11.55 10.30 -1.19
N ILE A 22 -10.59 9.84 -1.97
CA ILE A 22 -10.68 9.77 -3.43
C ILE A 22 -10.59 8.30 -3.80
N VAL A 23 -11.64 7.77 -4.42
CA VAL A 23 -11.67 6.39 -4.90
C VAL A 23 -10.84 6.30 -6.18
N LEU A 24 -9.74 5.55 -6.13
CA LEU A 24 -8.95 5.23 -7.33
C LEU A 24 -9.53 4.02 -8.04
N TYR A 25 -9.85 2.98 -7.25
CA TYR A 25 -10.46 1.75 -7.72
C TYR A 25 -11.49 1.26 -6.72
N SER A 26 -12.64 0.82 -7.23
CA SER A 26 -13.66 0.13 -6.46
C SER A 26 -14.17 -1.05 -7.26
N PHE A 27 -14.00 -2.24 -6.71
CA PHE A 27 -14.53 -3.48 -7.23
C PHE A 27 -15.91 -3.79 -6.60
N ARG A 28 -16.55 -2.82 -5.95
CA ARG A 28 -17.91 -2.98 -5.43
C ARG A 28 -19.00 -2.93 -6.50
N GLN A 29 -18.61 -2.66 -7.73
CA GLN A 29 -19.49 -2.60 -8.89
C GLN A 29 -18.83 -3.38 -10.04
N PRO A 30 -19.61 -3.88 -11.01
CA PRO A 30 -19.06 -4.54 -12.19
C PRO A 30 -18.01 -3.68 -12.87
N GLN A 31 -16.76 -4.13 -12.80
CA GLN A 31 -15.62 -3.46 -13.40
C GLN A 31 -15.10 -4.29 -14.57
N LYS A 32 -14.87 -3.64 -15.70
CA LYS A 32 -14.02 -4.21 -16.73
C LYS A 32 -12.58 -4.11 -16.27
N LEU A 33 -11.92 -5.25 -16.11
CA LEU A 33 -10.51 -5.31 -15.71
C LEU A 33 -9.57 -5.07 -16.90
N ASP A 34 -10.08 -4.67 -18.06
CA ASP A 34 -9.36 -4.48 -19.33
C ASP A 34 -8.16 -3.50 -19.20
N LYS A 35 -8.17 -2.64 -18.19
CA LYS A 35 -7.08 -1.69 -17.91
C LYS A 35 -6.01 -2.23 -16.95
N TRP A 36 -6.19 -3.44 -16.43
CA TRP A 36 -5.25 -4.10 -15.53
C TRP A 36 -4.32 -5.01 -16.31
N ARG A 37 -3.01 -4.88 -16.07
CA ARG A 37 -1.98 -5.74 -16.66
C ARG A 37 -1.39 -6.64 -15.59
N ILE A 38 -1.19 -7.90 -15.94
CA ILE A 38 -0.46 -8.87 -15.13
C ILE A 38 1.00 -8.86 -15.57
N VAL A 39 1.92 -8.94 -14.62
CA VAL A 39 3.37 -9.02 -14.81
C VAL A 39 3.89 -10.18 -13.98
N THR A 40 4.62 -11.10 -14.59
CA THR A 40 5.24 -12.22 -13.87
C THR A 40 6.67 -12.43 -14.36
N ASP A 41 7.42 -13.31 -13.68
CA ASP A 41 8.73 -13.76 -14.17
C ASP A 41 8.68 -14.53 -15.50
N GLN A 42 7.50 -14.87 -16.04
CA GLN A 42 7.37 -15.46 -17.37
C GLN A 42 7.92 -14.56 -18.47
N GLU A 43 7.90 -13.23 -18.28
CA GLU A 43 8.53 -12.27 -19.21
C GLU A 43 10.03 -12.52 -19.40
N VAL A 44 10.68 -13.16 -18.42
CA VAL A 44 12.10 -13.53 -18.44
C VAL A 44 12.32 -15.06 -18.48
N GLY A 45 11.26 -15.84 -18.74
CA GLY A 45 11.31 -17.31 -18.83
C GLY A 45 11.07 -18.06 -17.52
N GLY A 46 10.62 -17.36 -16.47
CA GLY A 46 10.21 -17.96 -15.21
C GLY A 46 8.90 -18.75 -15.30
N PHE A 47 8.49 -19.33 -14.18
CA PHE A 47 7.38 -20.28 -14.09
C PHE A 47 6.25 -19.82 -13.16
N THR A 48 6.29 -18.58 -12.68
CA THR A 48 5.21 -18.01 -11.88
C THR A 48 3.97 -17.79 -12.74
N THR A 49 2.82 -18.23 -12.25
CA THR A 49 1.53 -17.96 -12.87
C THR A 49 0.75 -16.96 -12.03
N ALA A 50 -0.07 -16.13 -12.68
CA ALA A 50 -0.94 -15.17 -12.00
C ALA A 50 -2.21 -14.88 -12.82
N SER A 51 -3.29 -14.54 -12.12
CA SER A 51 -4.56 -14.11 -12.69
C SER A 51 -5.14 -12.95 -11.88
N PHE A 52 -5.96 -12.13 -12.54
CA PHE A 52 -6.72 -11.07 -11.89
C PHE A 52 -8.16 -11.10 -12.38
N LYS A 53 -9.09 -11.47 -11.49
CA LYS A 53 -10.48 -11.76 -11.85
C LYS A 53 -11.45 -11.01 -10.95
N PHE A 54 -12.49 -10.45 -11.55
CA PHE A 54 -13.57 -9.82 -10.79
C PHE A 54 -14.59 -10.88 -10.35
N ASN A 55 -14.93 -10.92 -9.06
CA ASN A 55 -16.03 -11.70 -8.52
C ASN A 55 -17.25 -10.79 -8.33
N PRO A 56 -18.28 -10.90 -9.21
CA PRO A 56 -19.45 -10.03 -9.14
C PRO A 56 -20.38 -10.34 -7.95
N SER A 57 -20.40 -11.58 -7.47
CA SER A 57 -21.26 -12.01 -6.36
C SER A 57 -20.79 -11.41 -5.04
N ASP A 58 -19.48 -11.45 -4.80
CA ASP A 58 -18.88 -11.00 -3.56
C ASP A 58 -18.23 -9.61 -3.67
N GLN A 59 -18.29 -8.98 -4.85
CA GLN A 59 -17.91 -7.58 -5.06
C GLN A 59 -16.43 -7.27 -4.74
N PHE A 60 -15.52 -8.12 -5.21
CA PHE A 60 -14.07 -7.93 -5.11
C PHE A 60 -13.35 -8.36 -6.38
N ALA A 61 -12.10 -7.91 -6.57
CA ALA A 61 -11.18 -8.50 -7.52
C ALA A 61 -10.16 -9.41 -6.81
N GLU A 62 -9.85 -10.54 -7.41
CA GLU A 62 -8.94 -11.56 -6.88
C GLU A 62 -7.66 -11.58 -7.70
N PHE A 63 -6.54 -11.27 -7.05
CA PHE A 63 -5.19 -11.47 -7.56
C PHE A 63 -4.63 -12.77 -6.97
N SER A 64 -4.50 -13.81 -7.80
CA SER A 64 -4.11 -15.14 -7.35
C SER A 64 -3.23 -15.86 -8.36
N GLY A 65 -2.47 -16.86 -7.89
CA GLY A 65 -1.52 -17.58 -8.73
C GLY A 65 -0.61 -18.52 -7.94
N ILE A 66 0.43 -19.02 -8.61
CA ILE A 66 1.45 -19.90 -8.03
C ILE A 66 2.82 -19.29 -8.29
N LEU A 67 3.53 -18.91 -7.22
CA LEU A 67 4.93 -18.49 -7.28
C LEU A 67 5.85 -19.69 -7.49
N SER A 68 6.79 -19.57 -8.43
CA SER A 68 7.89 -20.50 -8.60
C SER A 68 9.23 -19.77 -8.65
N LYS A 69 10.22 -20.31 -7.96
CA LYS A 69 11.60 -19.79 -7.97
C LYS A 69 12.47 -20.50 -8.99
N LYS A 70 11.91 -21.46 -9.75
CA LYS A 70 12.63 -22.13 -10.83
C LYS A 70 13.17 -21.08 -11.79
N LEU A 71 14.48 -21.14 -12.02
CA LEU A 71 15.17 -20.28 -12.98
C LEU A 71 14.97 -20.84 -14.39
N PRO A 72 14.91 -19.98 -15.42
CA PRO A 72 14.91 -20.41 -16.81
C PRO A 72 16.21 -21.16 -17.15
N GLU A 73 16.08 -22.35 -17.69
CA GLU A 73 17.23 -23.22 -18.05
C GLU A 73 18.05 -22.62 -19.21
N ASN A 74 17.44 -21.76 -20.04
CA ASN A 74 18.03 -21.20 -21.24
C ASN A 74 18.54 -19.74 -21.08
N ASN A 75 18.59 -19.20 -19.86
CA ASN A 75 19.05 -17.83 -19.64
C ASN A 75 19.79 -17.65 -18.31
N GLU A 76 21.10 -17.90 -18.32
CA GLU A 76 21.98 -17.80 -17.14
C GLU A 76 22.10 -16.39 -16.55
N ARG A 77 21.68 -15.34 -17.28
CA ARG A 77 21.67 -13.95 -16.77
C ARG A 77 20.59 -13.74 -15.72
N ILE A 78 19.54 -14.58 -15.70
CA ILE A 78 18.47 -14.52 -14.73
C ILE A 78 18.94 -15.19 -13.43
N LYS A 79 19.23 -14.37 -12.42
CA LYS A 79 19.70 -14.85 -11.11
C LYS A 79 18.59 -14.92 -10.07
N SER A 80 17.39 -14.46 -10.39
CA SER A 80 16.23 -14.49 -9.50
C SER A 80 14.93 -14.63 -10.29
N SER A 81 14.04 -15.48 -9.79
CA SER A 81 12.67 -15.69 -10.25
C SER A 81 11.70 -15.60 -9.05
N GLY A 82 10.43 -15.89 -9.23
CA GLY A 82 9.40 -15.85 -8.20
C GLY A 82 8.92 -14.43 -7.96
N TYR A 83 8.17 -13.88 -8.91
CA TYR A 83 7.40 -12.66 -8.71
C TYR A 83 6.14 -12.61 -9.58
N ALA A 84 5.10 -12.00 -9.03
CA ALA A 84 3.88 -11.64 -9.75
C ALA A 84 3.43 -10.24 -9.34
N GLY A 85 2.83 -9.50 -10.26
CA GLY A 85 2.19 -8.23 -9.99
C GLY A 85 1.00 -7.99 -10.90
N VAL A 86 0.06 -7.17 -10.44
CA VAL A 86 -1.10 -6.72 -11.21
C VAL A 86 -1.25 -5.22 -11.05
N PHE A 87 -1.37 -4.49 -12.17
CA PHE A 87 -1.36 -3.02 -12.19
C PHE A 87 -2.47 -2.44 -13.04
N GLY A 88 -3.24 -1.52 -12.46
CA GLY A 88 -4.22 -0.68 -13.16
C GLY A 88 -3.66 0.72 -13.41
N LYS A 89 -4.18 1.41 -14.43
CA LYS A 89 -3.80 2.79 -14.77
C LYS A 89 -4.27 3.82 -13.73
N VAL A 90 -3.41 4.74 -13.35
CA VAL A 90 -3.76 5.92 -12.54
C VAL A 90 -2.95 7.09 -13.09
N GLU A 91 -3.33 8.33 -12.83
CA GLU A 91 -2.44 9.48 -13.04
C GLU A 91 -2.27 10.14 -11.68
N LEU A 92 -1.24 9.73 -10.92
CA LEU A 92 -1.12 10.15 -9.53
C LEU A 92 -0.81 11.65 -9.40
N SER A 93 -0.30 12.26 -10.48
CA SER A 93 -0.03 13.69 -10.56
C SER A 93 -1.29 14.56 -10.60
N ASP A 94 -2.47 13.98 -10.87
CA ASP A 94 -3.77 14.69 -10.84
C ASP A 94 -4.29 14.95 -9.41
N TYR A 95 -3.64 14.39 -8.38
CA TYR A 95 -4.10 14.48 -7.00
C TYR A 95 -3.17 15.31 -6.11
N ASP A 96 -3.77 16.01 -5.15
CA ASP A 96 -3.05 16.71 -4.07
C ASP A 96 -2.54 15.69 -3.04
N LEU A 97 -1.33 15.16 -3.28
CA LEU A 97 -0.71 14.16 -2.42
C LEU A 97 -0.10 14.73 -1.13
N GLU A 98 -0.02 16.06 -0.99
CA GLU A 98 0.30 16.66 0.31
C GLU A 98 -0.89 16.49 1.27
N LYS A 99 -2.10 16.66 0.73
CA LYS A 99 -3.35 16.48 1.46
C LYS A 99 -3.77 15.02 1.59
N PHE A 100 -3.76 14.26 0.49
CA PHE A 100 -4.12 12.85 0.43
C PHE A 100 -2.89 11.97 0.36
N ASN A 101 -2.21 11.82 1.50
CA ASN A 101 -0.86 11.27 1.57
C ASN A 101 -0.80 9.79 2.00
N ARG A 102 -1.92 9.08 1.94
CA ARG A 102 -2.05 7.66 2.28
C ARG A 102 -2.89 6.94 1.26
N PHE A 103 -2.51 5.73 0.91
CA PHE A 103 -3.42 4.79 0.27
C PHE A 103 -4.22 4.06 1.34
N SER A 104 -5.52 3.93 1.15
CA SER A 104 -6.38 3.04 1.92
C SER A 104 -6.81 1.89 1.03
N ILE A 105 -6.43 0.67 1.40
CA ILE A 105 -6.77 -0.55 0.68
C ILE A 105 -7.65 -1.43 1.56
N ARG A 106 -8.70 -2.00 0.98
CA ARG A 106 -9.53 -3.02 1.64
C ARG A 106 -9.25 -4.36 1.02
N VAL A 107 -8.65 -5.23 1.81
CA VAL A 107 -8.10 -6.49 1.32
C VAL A 107 -8.47 -7.65 2.24
N LYS A 108 -8.51 -8.84 1.65
CA LYS A 108 -8.49 -10.11 2.37
C LYS A 108 -7.38 -10.94 1.74
N SER A 109 -6.32 -11.18 2.50
CA SER A 109 -5.17 -11.95 2.04
C SER A 109 -5.22 -13.37 2.57
N ASP A 110 -4.39 -14.22 1.98
CA ASP A 110 -3.85 -15.40 2.64
C ASP A 110 -2.88 -15.01 3.78
N LYS A 111 -1.94 -15.91 4.11
CA LYS A 111 -0.91 -15.72 5.14
C LYS A 111 0.36 -15.00 4.66
N ARG A 112 0.41 -14.57 3.40
CA ARG A 112 1.61 -13.99 2.78
C ARG A 112 1.65 -12.48 2.97
N THR A 113 2.87 -11.96 2.83
CA THR A 113 3.10 -10.52 2.74
C THR A 113 2.96 -10.08 1.28
N TYR A 114 2.31 -8.94 1.06
CA TYR A 114 2.15 -8.34 -0.26
C TYR A 114 2.79 -6.96 -0.30
N SER A 115 2.93 -6.39 -1.49
CA SER A 115 3.23 -4.97 -1.64
C SER A 115 2.11 -4.27 -2.38
N ILE A 116 1.79 -3.04 -1.95
CA ILE A 116 1.19 -2.05 -2.84
C ILE A 116 2.32 -1.38 -3.61
N ALA A 117 2.17 -1.21 -4.92
CA ALA A 117 3.23 -0.74 -5.80
C ALA A 117 2.72 0.29 -6.80
N LEU A 118 3.60 1.23 -7.12
CA LEU A 118 3.41 2.30 -8.09
C LEU A 118 4.47 2.18 -9.18
N LEU A 119 4.05 2.40 -10.43
CA LEU A 119 4.95 2.41 -11.58
C LEU A 119 4.99 3.79 -12.19
N LYS A 120 6.18 4.14 -12.66
CA LYS A 120 6.44 5.38 -13.36
C LYS A 120 6.57 5.14 -14.85
N SER A 121 5.87 5.94 -15.64
CA SER A 121 5.93 5.88 -17.09
C SER A 121 7.37 6.13 -17.57
N GLY A 122 7.82 5.33 -18.54
CA GLY A 122 9.19 5.41 -19.08
C GLY A 122 10.29 4.78 -18.22
N GLU A 123 10.05 4.48 -16.93
CA GLU A 123 11.04 3.83 -16.07
C GLU A 123 10.89 2.31 -16.09
N LYS A 124 11.70 1.65 -16.93
CA LYS A 124 11.71 0.19 -17.03
C LYS A 124 12.29 -0.45 -15.78
N GLN A 125 11.65 -1.52 -15.30
CA GLN A 125 12.10 -2.32 -14.16
C GLN A 125 12.25 -1.51 -12.86
N THR A 126 11.56 -0.37 -12.76
CA THR A 126 11.50 0.45 -11.54
C THR A 126 10.08 0.43 -11.00
N MET A 127 9.96 0.33 -9.68
CA MET A 127 8.70 0.55 -8.97
C MET A 127 8.97 1.24 -7.63
N TYR A 128 7.99 1.99 -7.14
CA TYR A 128 7.92 2.38 -5.74
C TYR A 128 6.96 1.42 -5.06
N LYS A 129 7.31 0.85 -3.92
CA LYS A 129 6.41 -0.07 -3.22
C LYS A 129 6.51 0.06 -1.72
N SER A 130 5.45 -0.34 -1.03
CA SER A 130 5.44 -0.55 0.42
C SER A 130 4.82 -1.91 0.73
N LEU A 131 5.30 -2.56 1.79
CA LEU A 131 4.86 -3.88 2.22
C LEU A 131 3.63 -3.76 3.12
N PHE A 132 2.73 -4.74 3.04
CA PHE A 132 1.64 -4.91 3.99
C PHE A 132 1.35 -6.40 4.21
N ALA A 133 0.81 -6.70 5.39
CA ALA A 133 0.24 -8.00 5.72
C ALA A 133 -1.15 -7.77 6.33
N ALA A 134 -2.07 -8.72 6.13
CA ALA A 134 -3.37 -8.73 6.79
C ALA A 134 -3.54 -10.07 7.54
N THR A 135 -4.50 -10.11 8.45
CA THR A 135 -4.92 -11.35 9.10
C THR A 135 -5.47 -12.30 8.03
N PRO A 136 -4.96 -13.55 7.98
CA PRO A 136 -5.38 -14.51 6.99
C PRO A 136 -6.90 -14.67 7.00
N ASP A 137 -7.48 -14.69 5.81
CA ASP A 137 -8.89 -14.89 5.56
C ASP A 137 -9.86 -13.86 6.18
N GLN A 138 -9.36 -12.72 6.65
CA GLN A 138 -10.19 -11.63 7.17
C GLN A 138 -10.11 -10.38 6.29
N TRP A 139 -11.23 -9.68 6.18
CA TRP A 139 -11.26 -8.40 5.48
C TRP A 139 -10.75 -7.29 6.39
N GLU A 140 -9.68 -6.63 5.97
CA GLU A 140 -9.04 -5.53 6.69
C GLU A 140 -8.83 -4.30 5.82
N THR A 141 -8.91 -3.14 6.45
CA THR A 141 -8.55 -1.86 5.82
C THR A 141 -7.16 -1.49 6.29
N ILE A 142 -6.24 -1.39 5.36
CA ILE A 142 -4.85 -1.04 5.63
C ILE A 142 -4.59 0.34 5.04
N GLU A 143 -4.07 1.26 5.87
CA GLU A 143 -3.63 2.57 5.42
C GLU A 143 -2.10 2.60 5.30
N VAL A 144 -1.62 2.86 4.09
CA VAL A 144 -0.20 2.89 3.75
C VAL A 144 0.21 4.34 3.44
N PRO A 145 0.99 4.99 4.30
CA PRO A 145 1.55 6.31 4.02
C PRO A 145 2.42 6.31 2.76
N LEU A 146 2.34 7.36 1.94
CA LEU A 146 3.25 7.55 0.81
C LEU A 146 4.72 7.61 1.25
N SER A 147 4.99 8.03 2.49
CA SER A 147 6.35 8.06 3.06
C SER A 147 6.96 6.68 3.32
N GLU A 148 6.16 5.60 3.29
CA GLU A 148 6.66 4.23 3.46
C GLU A 148 7.04 3.58 2.12
N PHE A 149 6.78 4.24 1.00
CA PHE A 149 7.16 3.72 -0.31
C PHE A 149 8.65 3.89 -0.52
N PHE A 150 9.33 2.78 -0.80
CA PHE A 150 10.73 2.74 -1.19
C PHE A 150 10.86 2.37 -2.67
N LYS A 151 11.92 2.87 -3.31
CA LYS A 151 12.18 2.59 -4.72
C LYS A 151 12.92 1.27 -4.88
N VAL A 152 12.50 0.50 -5.88
CA VAL A 152 13.14 -0.75 -6.29
C VAL A 152 13.45 -0.66 -7.77
N HIS A 153 14.72 -0.84 -8.13
CA HIS A 153 15.18 -0.90 -9.52
C HIS A 153 15.83 -2.25 -9.80
N LYS A 154 15.37 -2.95 -10.84
CA LYS A 154 15.87 -4.29 -11.21
C LYS A 154 15.88 -5.29 -10.05
N GLY A 155 14.88 -5.19 -9.16
CA GLY A 155 14.75 -6.03 -7.97
C GLY A 155 15.64 -5.64 -6.79
N ILE A 156 16.41 -4.56 -6.89
CA ILE A 156 17.29 -4.04 -5.84
C ILE A 156 16.63 -2.82 -5.21
N VAL A 157 16.58 -2.79 -3.87
CA VAL A 157 16.10 -1.61 -3.12
C VAL A 157 17.12 -0.49 -3.27
N GLU A 158 16.66 0.68 -3.72
CA GLU A 158 17.48 1.89 -3.72
C GLU A 158 17.47 2.49 -2.30
N MET A 159 18.65 2.74 -1.75
CA MET A 159 18.83 3.28 -0.40
C MET A 159 18.63 4.80 -0.32
N ASP A 160 18.25 5.45 -1.43
CA ASP A 160 17.92 6.86 -1.45
C ASP A 160 16.57 7.09 -0.74
N LEU A 161 16.61 7.85 0.35
CA LEU A 161 15.44 8.16 1.18
C LEU A 161 14.69 9.40 0.72
N GLN A 162 14.99 9.92 -0.48
CA GLN A 162 14.21 11.01 -1.06
C GLN A 162 12.72 10.64 -1.18
N LYS A 163 11.87 11.65 -0.94
CA LYS A 163 10.43 11.50 -1.12
C LYS A 163 10.13 11.09 -2.57
N MET A 164 9.22 10.14 -2.75
CA MET A 164 8.73 9.74 -4.05
C MET A 164 8.14 10.96 -4.79
N ASN A 165 8.62 11.21 -6.01
CA ASN A 165 8.04 12.20 -6.90
C ASN A 165 6.85 11.56 -7.66
N PRO A 166 5.61 12.04 -7.47
CA PRO A 166 4.43 11.47 -8.12
C PRO A 166 4.32 11.76 -9.62
N GLN A 167 5.10 12.71 -10.14
CA GLN A 167 5.09 13.05 -11.56
C GLN A 167 5.42 11.82 -12.41
N GLY A 168 4.53 11.50 -13.35
CA GLY A 168 4.65 10.35 -14.24
C GLY A 168 4.31 9.00 -13.61
N ILE A 169 3.81 8.94 -12.37
CA ILE A 169 3.26 7.71 -11.82
C ILE A 169 1.95 7.40 -12.52
N ASP A 170 1.99 6.38 -13.37
CA ASP A 170 0.92 6.08 -14.32
C ASP A 170 0.17 4.77 -14.02
N SER A 171 0.61 4.03 -13.00
CA SER A 171 0.01 2.76 -12.62
C SER A 171 0.14 2.48 -11.12
N ILE A 172 -0.87 1.83 -10.56
CA ILE A 172 -0.92 1.35 -9.17
C ILE A 172 -1.36 -0.12 -9.16
N GLY A 173 -0.86 -0.89 -8.20
CA GLY A 173 -1.07 -2.32 -8.21
C GLY A 173 -0.65 -3.05 -6.95
N PHE A 174 -0.77 -4.36 -7.02
CA PHE A 174 -0.34 -5.29 -5.98
C PHE A 174 0.76 -6.20 -6.51
N VAL A 175 1.74 -6.49 -5.66
CA VAL A 175 2.90 -7.32 -6.01
C VAL A 175 3.08 -8.40 -4.96
N GLN A 176 3.30 -9.62 -5.42
CA GLN A 176 3.71 -10.76 -4.60
C GLN A 176 5.17 -11.11 -4.93
N THR A 177 6.06 -10.91 -3.95
CA THR A 177 7.52 -11.05 -4.06
C THR A 177 8.16 -11.62 -2.78
N ASP A 178 7.40 -12.26 -1.89
CA ASP A 178 7.88 -12.80 -0.59
C ASP A 178 8.95 -13.91 -0.71
N LYS A 179 9.13 -14.49 -1.91
CA LYS A 179 10.08 -15.57 -2.23
C LYS A 179 9.74 -16.92 -1.58
N ASP A 180 8.50 -17.10 -1.15
CA ASP A 180 7.96 -18.39 -0.74
C ASP A 180 7.24 -19.04 -1.94
N GLU A 181 7.64 -20.26 -2.32
CA GLU A 181 6.98 -20.96 -3.44
C GLU A 181 5.55 -21.38 -3.09
N GLY A 182 4.73 -21.55 -4.12
CA GLY A 182 3.36 -22.05 -4.00
C GLY A 182 2.29 -20.98 -4.19
N GLU A 183 1.07 -21.32 -3.79
CA GLU A 183 -0.12 -20.52 -4.04
C GLU A 183 -0.11 -19.20 -3.28
N PHE A 184 -0.61 -18.15 -3.94
CA PHE A 184 -0.94 -16.88 -3.30
C PHE A 184 -2.36 -16.43 -3.69
N ASN A 185 -3.05 -15.75 -2.78
CA ASN A 185 -4.39 -15.23 -2.99
C ASN A 185 -4.61 -13.90 -2.24
N LEU A 186 -4.87 -12.84 -2.99
CA LEU A 186 -5.22 -11.53 -2.47
C LEU A 186 -6.54 -11.07 -3.08
N LYS A 187 -7.55 -10.86 -2.24
CA LYS A 187 -8.83 -10.26 -2.61
C LYS A 187 -8.82 -8.78 -2.28
N VAL A 188 -9.33 -7.97 -3.18
CA VAL A 188 -9.29 -6.50 -3.09
C VAL A 188 -10.69 -5.95 -3.37
N GLU A 189 -11.25 -5.21 -2.41
CA GLU A 189 -12.51 -4.49 -2.59
C GLU A 189 -12.28 -3.11 -3.19
N TYR A 190 -11.27 -2.36 -2.70
CA TYR A 190 -11.00 -1.01 -3.17
C TYR A 190 -9.55 -0.57 -2.93
N VAL A 191 -9.18 0.49 -3.66
CA VAL A 191 -8.00 1.31 -3.45
C VAL A 191 -8.44 2.77 -3.45
N LYS A 192 -8.09 3.52 -2.41
CA LYS A 192 -8.40 4.94 -2.25
C LYS A 192 -7.18 5.73 -1.87
N LEU A 193 -7.21 7.03 -2.14
CA LEU A 193 -6.38 8.03 -1.49
C LEU A 193 -7.16 8.64 -0.33
N VAL A 194 -6.55 8.73 0.85
CA VAL A 194 -7.18 9.30 2.05
C VAL A 194 -6.30 10.39 2.65
N GLN A 195 -6.94 11.35 3.29
CA GLN A 195 -6.21 12.42 3.97
C GLN A 195 -5.45 11.89 5.18
N SER A 196 -4.27 12.48 5.44
CA SER A 196 -3.65 12.24 6.74
C SER A 196 -4.62 12.66 7.82
N GLN A 197 -4.86 11.78 8.79
CA GLN A 197 -5.30 12.27 10.07
C GLN A 197 -4.19 13.23 10.54
N SER A 198 -4.53 14.49 10.77
CA SER A 198 -3.71 15.25 11.69
C SER A 198 -3.77 14.45 12.97
N LYS A 199 -2.62 13.96 13.45
CA LYS A 199 -2.57 13.59 14.86
C LYS A 199 -2.91 14.87 15.61
N ALA A 200 -4.16 15.03 16.04
CA ALA A 200 -4.51 15.74 17.25
C ALA A 200 -3.96 14.93 18.45
N ASN A 201 -2.65 14.74 18.42
CA ASN A 201 -1.77 14.30 19.48
C ASN A 201 -0.46 15.04 19.17
N SER A 202 -0.55 16.38 19.17
CA SER A 202 0.52 17.15 19.81
C SER A 202 0.79 16.43 21.12
N LEU A 203 2.01 15.91 21.29
CA LEU A 203 2.48 15.53 22.62
C LEU A 203 2.10 16.69 23.53
N ASP A 204 1.14 16.46 24.42
CA ASP A 204 0.83 17.43 25.46
C ASP A 204 2.17 17.66 26.17
N SER A 205 2.66 18.90 26.13
CA SER A 205 3.94 19.24 26.76
C SER A 205 3.93 18.99 28.27
N ARG A 206 2.75 18.70 28.85
CA ARG A 206 2.57 18.22 30.23
C ARG A 206 2.84 16.72 30.44
N MET A 207 2.98 15.92 29.38
CA MET A 207 3.34 14.49 29.46
C MET A 207 4.85 14.23 29.30
N VAL A 208 5.66 15.27 29.07
CA VAL A 208 7.11 15.18 29.24
C VAL A 208 7.38 15.39 30.73
N SER A 209 7.66 14.30 31.46
CA SER A 209 8.21 14.40 32.81
C SER A 209 9.49 15.22 32.76
N SER A 210 9.47 16.40 33.38
CA SER A 210 10.61 17.30 33.57
C SER A 210 11.59 16.81 34.64
N SER A 211 11.57 15.52 34.99
CA SER A 211 12.52 14.94 35.94
C SER A 211 13.38 13.87 35.26
N GLY A 212 14.55 14.30 34.77
CA GLY A 212 15.63 13.42 34.34
C GLY A 212 16.20 12.65 35.53
N ARG A 213 15.61 11.50 35.86
CA ARG A 213 16.25 10.51 36.74
C ARG A 213 16.92 9.44 35.88
N VAL A 214 18.24 9.49 35.87
CA VAL A 214 19.10 8.39 35.42
C VAL A 214 18.96 7.25 36.43
N ILE A 215 18.58 6.06 35.96
CA ILE A 215 18.52 4.85 36.79
C ILE A 215 19.85 4.11 36.59
N HIS A 216 20.67 4.02 37.63
CA HIS A 216 21.86 3.16 37.62
C HIS A 216 21.48 1.72 37.99
N PRO A 217 22.06 0.70 37.33
CA PRO A 217 21.89 -0.69 37.75
C PRO A 217 22.56 -0.93 39.12
N PRO A 218 22.00 -1.81 39.96
CA PRO A 218 22.61 -2.16 41.24
C PRO A 218 23.92 -2.93 41.01
N ASN A 219 25.00 -2.45 41.63
CA ASN A 219 26.31 -3.09 41.60
C ASN A 219 26.25 -4.50 42.21
N SER A 220 26.92 -5.44 41.56
CA SER A 220 27.50 -6.64 42.18
C SER A 220 29.01 -6.59 42.01
#